data_AF-A0A7C5MY52-F1
#
_entry.id   AF-A0A7C5MY52-F1
#
_cell.length_a   1.000
_cell.length_b   1.000
_cell.length_c   1.000
_cell.angle_alpha   90.00
_cell.angle_beta   90.00
_cell.angle_gamma   90.00
#
_symmetry.space_group_name_H-M   'P 1'
#
loop_
_entity.id
_entity.type
_entity.pdbx_description
1 polymer ?
#
loop_
_entity_poly.entity_id
_entity_poly.type
_entity_poly.pdbx_seq_one_letter_code
_entity_poly.pdbx_strand_id
1 'polypeptide(L)' 'PGEWSKAVTLLAEGKDINYEGASGQHEFDDAGDVPGTIVEMVVSGGSFQEVGPAM' A
#
# COMPACT_ATOMS: atom_id res chain seq x y z
N PRO A 1 -13.50 -1.51 19.75
CA PRO A 1 -12.67 -0.97 20.87
C PRO A 1 -12.09 -2.13 21.71
N GLY A 2 -10.79 -2.42 21.59
CA GLY A 2 -10.20 -3.55 22.34
C GLY A 2 -8.70 -3.76 22.12
N GLU A 3 -8.18 -3.45 20.94
CA GLU A 3 -6.76 -3.70 20.61
C GLU A 3 -5.91 -2.43 20.54
N TRP A 4 -6.47 -1.25 20.84
CA TRP A 4 -5.75 0.03 20.74
C TRP A 4 -4.51 0.08 21.64
N SER A 5 -4.66 -0.32 22.90
CA SER A 5 -3.54 -0.34 23.86
C SER A 5 -2.41 -1.27 23.39
N LYS A 6 -2.76 -2.44 22.84
CA LYS A 6 -1.79 -3.40 22.31
C LYS A 6 -1.09 -2.87 21.05
N ALA A 7 -1.82 -2.22 20.15
CA ALA A 7 -1.25 -1.61 18.95
C ALA A 7 -0.24 -0.51 19.31
N VAL A 8 -0.56 0.34 20.29
CA VAL A 8 0.36 1.40 20.77
C VAL A 8 1.62 0.81 21.36
N THR A 9 1.53 -0.27 22.15
CA THR A 9 2.72 -0.96 22.69
C THR A 9 3.58 -1.56 21.58
N LEU A 10 2.98 -2.20 20.57
CA LEU A 10 3.72 -2.79 19.45
C LEU A 10 4.42 -1.71 18.59
N LEU A 11 3.79 -0.55 18.39
CA LEU A 11 4.43 0.62 17.76
C LEU A 11 5.63 1.12 18.57
N ALA A 12 5.48 1.22 19.89
CA ALA A 12 6.56 1.69 20.77
C ALA A 12 7.74 0.71 20.86
N GLU A 13 7.50 -0.58 20.65
CA GLU A 13 8.54 -1.62 20.56
C GLU A 13 9.34 -1.57 19.24
N GLY A 14 9.01 -0.64 18.33
CA GLY A 14 9.70 -0.49 17.04
C GLY A 14 9.49 -1.67 16.10
N LYS A 15 8.39 -2.41 16.28
CA LYS A 15 8.03 -3.50 15.38
C LYS A 15 7.35 -2.92 14.14
N ASP A 16 7.78 -3.40 12.98
CA ASP A 16 7.12 -3.05 11.72
C ASP A 16 5.65 -3.43 11.80
N ILE A 17 4.78 -2.43 11.65
CA ILE A 17 3.34 -2.64 11.58
C ILE A 17 2.98 -2.69 10.11
N ASN A 18 2.76 -3.91 9.64
CA ASN A 18 2.21 -4.16 8.33
C ASN A 18 0.69 -3.83 8.35
N TYR A 19 0.30 -2.74 7.71
CA TYR A 19 -1.11 -2.40 7.47
C TYR A 19 -1.57 -3.01 6.14
N GLU A 20 -2.46 -3.99 6.20
CA GLU A 20 -3.07 -4.61 5.02
C GLU A 20 -4.54 -4.15 4.91
N GLY A 21 -4.80 -3.33 3.90
CA GLY A 21 -6.13 -2.79 3.59
C GLY A 21 -6.71 -3.42 2.32
N ALA A 22 -7.82 -2.87 1.81
CA ALA A 22 -8.40 -3.32 0.53
C ALA A 22 -7.45 -3.11 -0.68
N SER A 23 -6.44 -2.27 -0.52
CA SER A 23 -5.38 -2.01 -1.50
C SER A 23 -4.17 -2.96 -1.39
N GLY A 24 -4.22 -3.95 -0.48
CA GLY A 24 -3.15 -4.91 -0.25
C GLY A 24 -2.11 -4.44 0.75
N GLN A 25 -0.92 -5.05 0.68
CA GLN A 25 0.21 -4.74 1.55
C GLN A 25 0.91 -3.47 1.07
N HIS A 26 1.06 -2.50 1.98
CA HIS A 26 1.83 -1.28 1.75
C HIS A 26 2.91 -1.20 2.82
N GLU A 27 4.17 -1.37 2.41
CA GLU A 27 5.33 -1.18 3.27
C GLU A 27 5.86 0.24 3.07
N PHE A 28 6.15 0.95 4.16
CA PHE A 28 6.74 2.29 4.10
C PHE A 28 8.26 2.17 4.19
N ASP A 29 8.99 2.94 3.38
CA ASP A 29 10.43 3.11 3.56
C ASP A 29 10.75 4.10 4.70
N ASP A 30 12.04 4.30 5.00
CA ASP A 30 12.50 5.19 6.06
C ASP A 30 12.06 6.66 5.88
N ALA A 31 11.73 7.07 4.65
CA ALA A 31 11.21 8.41 4.36
C ALA A 31 9.68 8.50 4.51
N GLY A 32 9.00 7.36 4.71
CA GLY A 32 7.55 7.26 4.77
C GLY A 32 6.90 7.14 3.39
N ASP A 33 7.66 6.77 2.36
CA ASP A 33 7.13 6.52 1.02
C ASP A 33 6.68 5.06 0.87
N VAL A 34 5.62 4.82 0.10
CA VAL A 34 5.19 3.47 -0.29
C VAL A 34 5.61 3.21 -1.73
N PRO A 35 6.50 2.24 -2.00
CA PRO A 35 6.88 1.90 -3.37
C PRO A 35 5.69 1.23 -4.07
N GLY A 36 5.06 1.99 -4.98
CA GLY A 36 3.92 1.53 -5.77
C GLY A 36 4.31 1.14 -7.20
N THR A 37 3.55 0.23 -7.81
CA THR A 37 3.62 -0.04 -9.25
C THR A 37 2.67 0.92 -9.98
N ILE A 38 3.20 1.66 -10.96
CA ILE A 38 2.38 2.50 -11.84
C ILE A 38 2.16 1.73 -13.15
N VAL A 39 0.91 1.63 -13.59
CA VAL A 39 0.55 1.02 -14.89
C VAL A 39 -0.04 2.07 -15.82
N GLU A 40 0.36 2.03 -17.07
CA GLU A 40 -0.24 2.81 -18.14
C GLU A 40 -1.53 2.11 -18.62
N MET A 41 -2.61 2.87 -18.73
CA MET A 41 -3.91 2.38 -19.20
C MET A 41 -4.42 3.22 -20.36
N VAL A 42 -5.05 2.57 -21.33
CA VAL A 42 -5.75 3.21 -22.45
C VAL A 42 -7.22 2.83 -22.47
N VAL A 43 -8.06 3.74 -22.98
CA VAL A 43 -9.47 3.45 -23.25
C VAL A 43 -9.62 3.07 -24.72
N SER A 44 -10.03 1.83 -24.99
CA SER A 44 -10.25 1.32 -26.34
C SER A 44 -11.51 0.47 -26.38
N GLY A 45 -12.36 0.70 -27.38
CA GLY A 45 -13.62 -0.05 -27.53
C GLY A 45 -14.60 0.10 -26.35
N GLY A 46 -14.48 1.17 -25.56
CA GLY A 46 -15.33 1.40 -24.39
C GLY A 46 -14.88 0.67 -23.11
N SER A 47 -13.70 0.05 -23.11
CA SER A 47 -13.10 -0.55 -21.92
C SER A 47 -11.69 -0.02 -21.65
N PHE A 48 -11.26 -0.11 -20.39
CA PHE A 48 -9.87 0.11 -20.00
C PHE A 48 -9.02 -1.10 -20.39
N GLN A 49 -7.87 -0.86 -20.99
CA GLN A 49 -6.87 -1.87 -21.33
C GLN A 49 -5.52 -1.44 -20.75
N GLU A 50 -4.85 -2.36 -20.07
CA GLU A 50 -3.49 -2.16 -19.56
C GLU A 50 -2.49 -2.22 -20.71
N VAL A 51 -1.62 -1.20 -20.82
CA VAL A 51 -0.52 -1.16 -21.78
C VAL A 51 0.73 -1.81 -21.18
N GLY A 52 0.95 -1.62 -19.88
CA GLY A 52 2.07 -2.17 -19.12
C GLY A 52 2.55 -1.22 -18.03
N PRO A 53 3.71 -1.49 -17.40
CA PRO A 53 4.28 -0.60 -16.39
C PRO A 53 4.63 0.76 -17.01
N ALA A 54 4.29 1.84 -16.31
CA ALA A 54 4.70 3.18 -16.70
C ALA A 54 6.21 3.32 -16.47
N MET A 55 6.94 3.59 -17.55
CA MET A 55 8.39 3.83 -17.54
C MET A 55 8.71 5.32 -17.49
#